data_AF-A0A351AU27-F1
#
_entry.id   AF-A0A351AU27-F1
#
_cell.length_a   1.000
_cell.length_b   1.000
_cell.length_c   1.000
_cell.angle_alpha   90.00
_cell.angle_beta   90.00
_cell.angle_gamma   90.00
#
_symmetry.space_group_name_H-M   'P 1'
#
loop_
_entity.id
_entity.type
_entity.pdbx_description
1 polymer ?
#
loop_
_entity_poly.entity_id
_entity_poly.type
_entity_poly.pdbx_seq_one_letter_code
_entity_poly.pdbx_strand_id
1 'polypeptide(L)'
;CIAGYCEQKEHIKKTWAELNEKGYSFANTEYKLDIVPDPDAVMGVHYLFEQIEHLTYPESFRYKLYKFFIQFDDMIDTVFDYMQPFAVQLEHELVRLDNVRNRTVQHWSSALTNRREYGLIRNCLAAFEIDEILTPNIDVKFNVFLCEPNILSVSWDASPESGGKTLILGCGFDIRNNLKLADTMPESGFCFSVMKALSDSSKLKMLRAMRKKFFTCSTLAAELDLDVGNTSRNLRTLNELGFLISQKSGGRTSYRTDPEAVEYLLKCVRNFILE
;
A
#
# COMPACT_ATOMS: atom_id res chain seq x y z
N CYS A 1 20.39 2.87 -6.36
CA CYS A 1 19.33 1.83 -6.40
C CYS A 1 19.96 0.45 -6.57
N ILE A 2 20.88 0.24 -7.51
CA ILE A 2 21.64 -1.03 -7.62
C ILE A 2 22.53 -1.32 -6.41
N ALA A 3 23.16 -0.31 -5.80
CA ALA A 3 23.93 -0.51 -4.56
C ALA A 3 23.04 -1.06 -3.42
N GLY A 4 21.86 -0.45 -3.21
CA GLY A 4 20.87 -0.93 -2.24
C GLY A 4 20.30 -2.31 -2.60
N TYR A 5 20.23 -2.64 -3.89
CA TYR A 5 19.80 -3.95 -4.38
C TYR A 5 20.80 -5.06 -4.00
N CYS A 6 22.09 -4.82 -4.21
CA CYS A 6 23.15 -5.74 -3.77
C CYS A 6 23.23 -5.82 -2.24
N GLU A 7 23.09 -4.68 -1.53
CA GLU A 7 23.06 -4.66 -0.07
C GLU A 7 21.88 -5.44 0.51
N GLN A 8 20.69 -5.36 -0.10
CA GLN A 8 19.52 -6.13 0.33
C GLN A 8 19.71 -7.63 0.12
N LYS A 9 20.32 -8.03 -0.99
CA LYS A 9 20.66 -9.43 -1.27
C LYS A 9 21.52 -10.02 -0.16
N GLU A 10 22.62 -9.32 0.16
CA GLU A 10 23.55 -9.74 1.21
C GLU A 10 22.92 -9.68 2.60
N HIS A 11 22.08 -8.68 2.85
CA HIS A 11 21.34 -8.57 4.11
C HIS A 11 20.42 -9.77 4.33
N ILE A 12 19.63 -10.17 3.33
CA ILE A 12 18.73 -11.33 3.42
C ILE A 12 19.50 -12.62 3.71
N LYS A 13 20.61 -12.85 2.98
CA LYS A 13 21.49 -14.01 3.22
C LYS A 13 22.09 -14.00 4.62
N LYS A 14 22.57 -12.84 5.08
CA LYS A 14 23.10 -12.68 6.43
C LYS A 14 22.05 -12.95 7.50
N THR A 15 20.83 -12.42 7.35
CA THR A 15 19.72 -12.68 8.28
C THR A 15 19.40 -14.17 8.34
N TRP A 16 19.38 -14.86 7.20
CA TRP A 16 19.18 -16.30 7.16
C TRP A 16 20.31 -17.08 7.84
N ALA A 17 21.57 -16.69 7.64
CA ALA A 17 22.71 -17.29 8.32
C ALA A 17 22.63 -17.10 9.85
N GLU A 18 22.27 -15.90 10.31
CA GLU A 18 22.10 -15.61 11.74
C GLU A 18 20.95 -16.40 12.35
N LEU A 19 19.83 -16.58 11.63
CA LEU A 19 18.73 -17.44 12.07
C LEU A 19 19.17 -18.90 12.15
N ASN A 20 19.97 -19.37 11.19
CA ASN A 20 20.53 -20.72 11.24
C ASN A 20 21.48 -20.96 12.42
N GLU A 21 22.20 -19.93 12.86
CA GLU A 21 23.10 -20.00 14.01
C GLU A 21 22.34 -19.91 15.35
N LYS A 22 21.34 -19.03 15.44
CA LYS A 22 20.64 -18.71 16.69
C LYS A 22 19.39 -19.56 16.96
N GLY A 23 18.89 -20.28 15.96
CA GLY A 23 17.65 -21.03 16.05
C GLY A 23 16.44 -20.27 15.50
N TYR A 24 15.56 -20.99 14.79
CA TYR A 24 14.29 -20.46 14.30
C TYR A 24 13.19 -21.53 14.27
N SER A 25 11.95 -21.06 14.29
CA SER A 25 10.76 -21.85 13.99
C SER A 25 9.93 -21.24 12.85
N PHE A 26 9.35 -22.10 12.02
CA PHE A 26 8.32 -21.70 11.07
C PHE A 26 6.97 -21.61 11.77
N ALA A 27 6.36 -20.43 11.68
CA ALA A 27 4.95 -20.24 11.99
C ALA A 27 4.19 -20.09 10.69
N ASN A 28 3.02 -20.73 10.56
CA ASN A 28 2.18 -20.53 9.39
C ASN A 28 0.77 -20.09 9.77
N THR A 29 0.22 -19.25 8.91
CA THR A 29 -1.23 -19.02 8.81
C THR A 29 -1.70 -19.54 7.46
N GLU A 30 -3.00 -19.49 7.19
CA GLU A 30 -3.58 -19.98 5.92
C GLU A 30 -2.99 -19.28 4.66
N TYR A 31 -2.39 -18.09 4.82
CA TYR A 31 -1.88 -17.28 3.69
C TYR A 31 -0.43 -16.77 3.86
N LYS A 32 0.29 -17.19 4.90
CA LYS A 32 1.62 -16.64 5.21
C LYS A 32 2.52 -17.67 5.87
N LEU A 33 3.79 -17.68 5.46
CA LEU A 33 4.88 -18.36 6.16
C LEU A 33 5.70 -17.29 6.89
N ASP A 34 5.80 -17.43 8.20
CA ASP A 34 6.60 -16.60 9.08
C ASP A 34 7.78 -17.41 9.61
N ILE A 35 8.93 -16.75 9.73
CA ILE A 35 10.16 -17.30 10.32
C ILE A 35 10.43 -16.49 11.58
N VAL A 36 10.38 -17.14 12.74
CA VAL A 36 10.50 -16.48 14.03
C VAL A 36 11.77 -16.99 14.74
N PRO A 37 12.56 -16.11 15.36
CA PRO A 37 13.68 -16.54 16.20
C PRO A 37 13.19 -17.48 17.32
N ASP A 38 13.84 -18.63 17.46
CA ASP A 38 13.50 -19.63 18.46
C ASP A 38 14.81 -20.17 19.06
N PRO A 39 15.27 -19.63 20.20
CA PRO A 39 16.55 -20.00 20.80
C PRO A 39 16.63 -21.46 21.27
N ASP A 40 15.47 -22.11 21.46
CA ASP A 40 15.37 -23.48 21.93
C ASP A 40 15.39 -24.50 20.77
N ALA A 41 15.36 -24.01 19.53
CA ALA A 41 15.49 -24.81 18.33
C ALA A 41 16.94 -25.32 18.13
N VAL A 42 17.17 -26.63 18.24
CA VAL A 42 18.47 -27.25 17.93
C VAL A 42 18.65 -27.37 16.42
N MET A 43 19.64 -26.67 15.87
CA MET A 43 19.73 -26.43 14.43
C MET A 43 20.45 -27.52 13.62
N GLY A 44 19.85 -27.92 12.50
CA GLY A 44 20.39 -28.86 11.52
C GLY A 44 19.40 -29.21 10.39
N VAL A 45 19.87 -29.89 9.34
CA VAL A 45 19.06 -30.26 8.15
C VAL A 45 17.84 -31.12 8.51
N HIS A 46 17.98 -32.01 9.51
CA HIS A 46 16.89 -32.85 10.00
C HIS A 46 15.78 -32.02 10.68
N TYR A 47 16.15 -30.96 11.39
CA TYR A 47 15.20 -30.08 12.07
C TYR A 47 14.40 -29.22 11.07
N LEU A 48 15.05 -28.72 10.00
CA LEU A 48 14.37 -28.03 8.90
C LEU A 48 13.28 -28.92 8.25
N PHE A 49 13.60 -30.19 8.03
CA PHE A 49 12.67 -31.15 7.45
C PHE A 49 11.43 -31.34 8.33
N GLU A 50 11.63 -31.57 9.64
CA GLU A 50 10.55 -31.75 10.61
C GLU A 50 9.64 -30.53 10.68
N GLN A 51 10.20 -29.32 10.75
CA GLN A 51 9.40 -28.11 10.78
C GLN A 51 8.55 -27.93 9.51
N ILE A 52 9.12 -28.22 8.33
CA ILE A 52 8.40 -28.10 7.06
C ILE A 52 7.32 -29.18 6.94
N GLU A 53 7.56 -30.38 7.46
CA GLU A 53 6.57 -31.46 7.48
C GLU A 53 5.32 -31.06 8.27
N HIS A 54 5.48 -30.33 9.37
CA HIS A 54 4.37 -29.86 10.20
C HIS A 54 3.53 -28.72 9.59
N LEU A 55 3.95 -28.14 8.46
CA LEU A 55 3.18 -27.10 7.78
C LEU A 55 1.91 -27.66 7.14
N THR A 56 0.83 -26.88 7.15
CA THR A 56 -0.48 -27.27 6.58
C THR A 56 -0.56 -27.22 5.05
N TYR A 57 0.60 -27.13 4.37
CA TYR A 57 0.68 -27.01 2.92
C TYR A 57 0.66 -28.38 2.21
N PRO A 58 0.24 -28.43 0.93
CA PRO A 58 0.36 -29.63 0.11
C PRO A 58 1.81 -30.16 0.06
N GLU A 59 1.98 -31.48 0.00
CA GLU A 59 3.29 -32.15 -0.01
C GLU A 59 4.23 -31.62 -1.10
N SER A 60 3.70 -31.41 -2.31
CA SER A 60 4.44 -30.84 -3.43
C SER A 60 4.97 -29.43 -3.16
N PHE A 61 4.29 -28.66 -2.30
CA PHE A 61 4.72 -27.33 -1.91
C PHE A 61 5.72 -27.38 -0.76
N ARG A 62 5.49 -28.24 0.26
CA ARG A 62 6.45 -28.51 1.34
C ARG A 62 7.81 -28.94 0.79
N TYR A 63 7.84 -29.83 -0.20
CA TYR A 63 9.09 -30.23 -0.88
C TYR A 63 9.82 -29.05 -1.55
N LYS A 64 9.07 -28.14 -2.19
CA LYS A 64 9.66 -26.93 -2.81
C LYS A 64 10.24 -25.98 -1.76
N LEU A 65 9.54 -25.78 -0.64
CA LEU A 65 10.04 -24.98 0.48
C LEU A 65 11.33 -25.60 1.05
N TYR A 66 11.33 -26.92 1.27
CA TYR A 66 12.51 -27.62 1.79
C TYR A 66 13.73 -27.47 0.88
N LYS A 67 13.53 -27.67 -0.43
CA LYS A 67 14.59 -27.47 -1.42
C LYS A 67 15.08 -26.01 -1.43
N PHE A 68 14.16 -25.05 -1.36
CA PHE A 68 14.48 -23.63 -1.31
C PHE A 68 15.37 -23.29 -0.12
N PHE A 69 15.01 -23.72 1.10
CA PHE A 69 15.77 -23.38 2.31
C PHE A 69 17.11 -24.11 2.43
N ILE A 70 17.25 -25.31 1.85
CA ILE A 70 18.56 -25.98 1.75
C ILE A 70 19.49 -25.23 0.79
N GLN A 71 18.95 -24.75 -0.32
CA GLN A 71 19.70 -24.05 -1.37
C GLN A 71 19.47 -22.54 -1.28
N PHE A 72 19.30 -22.01 -0.06
CA PHE A 72 18.79 -20.66 0.14
C PHE A 72 19.64 -19.62 -0.57
N ASP A 73 20.95 -19.66 -0.38
CA ASP A 73 21.86 -18.68 -0.96
C ASP A 73 21.81 -18.70 -2.49
N ASP A 74 21.87 -19.89 -3.10
CA ASP A 74 21.81 -20.08 -4.55
C ASP A 74 20.44 -19.66 -5.13
N MET A 75 19.36 -19.92 -4.39
CA MET A 75 18.01 -19.54 -4.83
C MET A 75 17.78 -18.05 -4.70
N ILE A 76 18.29 -17.41 -3.64
CA ILE A 76 18.29 -15.95 -3.52
C ILE A 76 19.17 -15.33 -4.61
N ASP A 77 20.35 -15.89 -4.91
CA ASP A 77 21.15 -15.46 -6.05
C ASP A 77 20.35 -15.49 -7.34
N THR A 78 19.72 -16.63 -7.62
CA THR A 78 18.92 -16.84 -8.83
C THR A 78 17.76 -15.83 -8.92
N VAL A 79 17.01 -15.62 -7.83
CA VAL A 79 15.91 -14.66 -7.77
C VAL A 79 16.41 -13.25 -8.05
N PHE A 80 17.55 -12.87 -7.46
CA PHE A 80 18.14 -11.57 -7.70
C PHE A 80 18.67 -11.43 -9.14
N ASP A 81 19.29 -12.46 -9.71
CA ASP A 81 19.74 -12.40 -11.09
C ASP A 81 18.55 -12.20 -12.07
N TYR A 82 17.41 -12.84 -11.79
CA TYR A 82 16.18 -12.61 -12.56
C TYR A 82 15.60 -11.21 -12.37
N MET A 83 15.72 -10.62 -11.19
CA MET A 83 15.18 -9.30 -10.87
C MET A 83 16.11 -8.16 -11.30
N GLN A 84 17.40 -8.40 -11.46
CA GLN A 84 18.42 -7.41 -11.82
C GLN A 84 18.06 -6.57 -13.06
N PRO A 85 17.62 -7.12 -14.21
CA PRO A 85 17.29 -6.30 -15.36
C PRO A 85 16.15 -5.31 -15.08
N PHE A 86 15.18 -5.71 -14.25
CA PHE A 86 14.08 -4.83 -13.83
C PHE A 86 14.56 -3.77 -12.84
N ALA A 87 15.46 -4.10 -11.92
CA ALA A 87 16.06 -3.14 -10.99
C ALA A 87 16.83 -2.04 -11.75
N VAL A 88 17.59 -2.41 -12.79
CA VAL A 88 18.30 -1.46 -13.66
C VAL A 88 17.32 -0.55 -14.40
N GLN A 89 16.29 -1.12 -15.03
CA GLN A 89 15.26 -0.34 -15.73
C GLN A 89 14.53 0.62 -14.77
N LEU A 90 14.18 0.14 -13.58
CA LEU A 90 13.55 0.94 -12.54
C LEU A 90 14.46 2.11 -12.12
N GLU A 91 15.76 1.88 -11.95
CA GLU A 91 16.70 2.95 -11.59
C GLU A 91 16.75 4.06 -12.65
N HIS A 92 16.77 3.69 -13.94
CA HIS A 92 16.73 4.67 -15.01
C HIS A 92 15.46 5.53 -15.00
N GLU A 93 14.30 4.92 -14.74
CA GLU A 93 13.04 5.66 -14.64
C GLU A 93 12.96 6.51 -13.35
N LEU A 94 13.49 5.99 -12.23
CA LEU A 94 13.56 6.72 -10.97
C LEU A 94 14.42 7.98 -11.07
N VAL A 95 15.54 7.93 -11.82
CA VAL A 95 16.38 9.11 -12.10
C VAL A 95 15.58 10.20 -12.83
N ARG A 96 14.64 9.84 -13.71
CA ARG A 96 13.76 10.83 -14.37
C ARG A 96 12.80 11.50 -13.38
N LEU A 97 12.49 10.80 -12.29
CA LEU A 97 11.65 11.29 -11.21
C LEU A 97 12.44 12.00 -10.11
N ASP A 98 13.77 12.10 -10.19
CA ASP A 98 14.61 12.74 -9.17
C ASP A 98 14.18 14.18 -8.87
N ASN A 99 13.77 14.93 -9.88
CA ASN A 99 13.26 16.29 -9.69
C ASN A 99 11.98 16.31 -8.85
N VAL A 100 11.08 15.34 -9.05
CA VAL A 100 9.84 15.19 -8.27
C VAL A 100 10.15 14.73 -6.86
N ARG A 101 11.08 13.77 -6.71
CA ARG A 101 11.59 13.29 -5.42
C ARG A 101 12.16 14.46 -4.62
N ASN A 102 13.09 15.21 -5.21
CA ASN A 102 13.79 16.31 -4.52
C ASN A 102 12.82 17.43 -4.12
N ARG A 103 11.85 17.78 -4.98
CA ARG A 103 10.79 18.76 -4.62
C ARG A 103 9.92 18.26 -3.48
N THR A 104 9.55 16.98 -3.50
CA THR A 104 8.74 16.35 -2.44
C THR A 104 9.50 16.35 -1.11
N VAL A 105 10.78 15.95 -1.13
CA VAL A 105 11.65 16.00 0.04
C VAL A 105 11.77 17.43 0.57
N GLN A 106 12.08 18.42 -0.27
CA GLN A 106 12.17 19.82 0.15
C GLN A 106 10.87 20.36 0.74
N HIS A 107 9.73 20.02 0.13
CA HIS A 107 8.42 20.39 0.65
C HIS A 107 8.21 19.83 2.05
N TRP A 108 8.34 18.50 2.22
CA TRP A 108 8.11 17.84 3.51
C TRP A 108 9.15 18.22 4.56
N SER A 109 10.42 18.40 4.21
CA SER A 109 11.45 18.91 5.14
C SER A 109 11.10 20.32 5.64
N SER A 110 10.62 21.20 4.76
CA SER A 110 10.23 22.57 5.13
C SER A 110 8.96 22.59 6.00
N ALA A 111 7.98 21.79 5.62
CA ALA A 111 6.73 21.54 6.34
C ALA A 111 6.98 21.02 7.76
N LEU A 112 7.82 20.00 7.89
CA LEU A 112 8.21 19.37 9.15
C LEU A 112 8.99 20.31 10.06
N THR A 113 9.85 21.17 9.50
CA THR A 113 10.57 22.16 10.30
C THR A 113 9.63 23.22 10.89
N ASN A 114 8.46 23.41 10.28
CA ASN A 114 7.45 24.38 10.72
C ASN A 114 6.44 23.71 11.68
N ARG A 115 6.46 24.09 12.97
CA ARG A 115 5.75 23.41 14.09
C ARG A 115 4.24 23.15 13.91
N ARG A 116 3.57 23.74 12.91
CA ARG A 116 2.14 23.55 12.65
C ARG A 116 1.81 22.17 12.05
N GLU A 117 2.73 21.57 11.31
CA GLU A 117 2.46 20.32 10.57
C GLU A 117 2.84 19.06 11.37
N TYR A 118 3.63 19.21 12.43
CA TYR A 118 3.80 18.18 13.48
C TYR A 118 2.48 17.71 14.06
N GLY A 119 1.47 18.60 14.16
CA GLY A 119 0.14 18.23 14.63
C GLY A 119 -0.56 17.24 13.68
N LEU A 120 -0.32 17.37 12.37
CA LEU A 120 -0.92 16.50 11.36
C LEU A 120 -0.29 15.11 11.40
N ILE A 121 1.03 15.03 11.52
CA ILE A 121 1.75 13.77 11.72
C ILE A 121 1.38 13.13 13.06
N ARG A 122 1.33 13.91 14.15
CA ARG A 122 0.86 13.42 15.46
C ARG A 122 -0.56 12.86 15.36
N ASN A 123 -1.46 13.50 14.63
CA ASN A 123 -2.83 12.99 14.43
C ASN A 123 -2.87 11.74 13.55
N CYS A 124 -2.03 11.65 12.51
CA CYS A 124 -1.87 10.44 11.71
C CYS A 124 -1.31 9.28 12.54
N LEU A 125 -0.31 9.53 13.38
CA LEU A 125 0.34 8.53 14.23
C LEU A 125 -0.48 8.15 15.47
N ALA A 126 -1.32 9.07 15.98
CA ALA A 126 -2.27 8.79 17.06
C ALA A 126 -3.30 7.73 16.65
N ALA A 127 -3.61 7.60 15.36
CA ALA A 127 -4.44 6.52 14.83
C ALA A 127 -3.78 5.13 14.93
N PHE A 128 -2.47 5.08 15.21
CA PHE A 128 -1.69 3.84 15.38
C PHE A 128 -1.25 3.60 16.83
N GLU A 129 -1.79 4.36 17.80
CA GLU A 129 -1.48 4.22 19.24
C GLU A 129 0.03 4.33 19.57
N ILE A 130 0.77 5.14 18.81
CA ILE A 130 2.22 5.29 18.97
C ILE A 130 2.54 6.44 19.94
N ASP A 131 2.83 6.12 21.20
CA ASP A 131 3.17 7.11 22.26
C ASP A 131 4.66 7.55 22.25
N GLU A 132 5.56 6.83 21.56
CA GLU A 132 7.03 7.02 21.66
C GLU A 132 7.63 8.15 20.79
N ILE A 133 6.80 9.01 20.19
CA ILE A 133 7.20 10.07 19.23
C ILE A 133 8.05 11.19 19.90
N LEU A 134 8.25 11.13 21.22
CA LEU A 134 8.92 12.18 22.00
C LEU A 134 10.43 11.98 22.17
N THR A 135 11.04 11.00 21.50
CA THR A 135 12.50 10.83 21.58
C THR A 135 13.21 11.83 20.65
N PRO A 136 14.17 12.62 21.16
CA PRO A 136 15.08 13.37 20.29
C PRO A 136 15.90 12.35 19.48
N ASN A 137 16.01 12.55 18.17
CA ASN A 137 16.64 11.67 17.16
C ASN A 137 15.71 10.61 16.53
N ILE A 138 14.61 11.07 15.93
CA ILE A 138 13.82 10.26 14.99
C ILE A 138 14.19 10.67 13.57
N ASP A 139 14.74 9.72 12.80
CA ASP A 139 14.96 9.88 11.37
C ASP A 139 13.67 9.50 10.62
N VAL A 140 13.09 10.43 9.87
CA VAL A 140 11.85 10.16 9.10
C VAL A 140 12.22 9.80 7.67
N LYS A 141 11.91 8.56 7.26
CA LYS A 141 12.08 8.10 5.89
C LYS A 141 10.71 7.99 5.21
N PHE A 142 10.54 8.64 4.07
CA PHE A 142 9.37 8.45 3.24
C PHE A 142 9.63 7.31 2.26
N ASN A 143 8.77 6.32 2.27
CA ASN A 143 8.87 5.20 1.34
C ASN A 143 7.63 5.15 0.44
N VAL A 144 7.85 4.80 -0.82
CA VAL A 144 6.80 4.69 -1.81
C VAL A 144 6.69 3.21 -2.14
N PHE A 145 5.59 2.59 -1.70
CA PHE A 145 5.37 1.16 -1.92
C PHE A 145 4.29 0.95 -2.98
N LEU A 146 4.47 -0.10 -3.78
CA LEU A 146 3.51 -0.59 -4.75
C LEU A 146 2.62 -1.67 -4.12
N CYS A 147 1.80 -1.30 -3.12
CA CYS A 147 0.77 -2.17 -2.56
C CYS A 147 -0.40 -1.33 -2.02
N GLU A 148 -1.60 -1.91 -2.11
CA GLU A 148 -2.95 -1.46 -1.71
C GLU A 148 -3.19 0.05 -1.37
N PRO A 149 -4.27 0.65 -1.92
CA PRO A 149 -4.57 2.06 -1.63
C PRO A 149 -4.77 2.31 -0.14
N ASN A 150 -4.19 3.42 0.34
CA ASN A 150 -4.40 4.01 1.68
C ASN A 150 -3.67 3.36 2.86
N ILE A 151 -2.66 2.53 2.63
CA ILE A 151 -1.81 2.08 3.74
C ILE A 151 -0.73 3.14 3.97
N LEU A 152 -0.93 3.98 4.99
CA LEU A 152 0.20 4.60 5.68
C LEU A 152 0.85 3.49 6.52
N SER A 153 1.88 2.84 5.99
CA SER A 153 2.63 1.85 6.77
C SER A 153 3.60 2.62 7.66
N VAL A 154 3.45 2.44 8.96
CA VAL A 154 4.40 2.94 9.96
C VAL A 154 5.19 1.75 10.48
N SER A 155 6.48 1.72 10.17
CA SER A 155 7.39 0.74 10.75
C SER A 155 8.56 1.45 11.43
N TRP A 156 8.96 0.92 12.57
CA TRP A 156 10.16 1.32 13.28
C TRP A 156 11.30 0.40 12.88
N ASP A 157 12.39 0.97 12.42
CA ASP A 157 13.65 0.25 12.28
C ASP A 157 14.72 0.91 13.15
N ALA A 158 15.59 0.10 13.74
CA ALA A 158 16.77 0.62 14.41
C ALA A 158 17.68 1.18 13.33
N SER A 159 17.90 2.50 13.31
CA SER A 159 18.81 3.10 12.32
C SER A 159 20.21 2.55 12.57
N PRO A 160 20.82 1.82 11.60
CA PRO A 160 22.17 1.30 11.77
C PRO A 160 23.22 2.41 11.89
N GLU A 161 22.93 3.61 11.36
CA GLU A 161 23.89 4.70 11.21
C GLU A 161 23.82 5.76 12.32
N SER A 162 22.64 5.97 12.94
CA SER A 162 22.42 7.07 13.88
C SER A 162 22.10 6.64 15.31
N GLY A 163 21.95 5.34 15.58
CA GLY A 163 21.51 4.83 16.90
C GLY A 163 20.13 5.34 17.34
N GLY A 164 19.40 5.98 16.41
CA GLY A 164 18.06 6.52 16.60
C GLY A 164 16.97 5.59 16.06
N LYS A 165 15.72 5.97 16.31
CA LYS A 165 14.55 5.26 15.78
C LYS A 165 14.20 5.82 14.40
N THR A 166 14.10 4.97 13.38
CA THR A 166 13.66 5.40 12.04
C THR A 166 12.14 5.27 11.94
N LEU A 167 11.44 6.36 11.68
CA LEU A 167 10.02 6.36 11.35
C LEU A 167 9.89 6.25 9.83
N ILE A 168 9.41 5.11 9.33
CA ILE A 168 9.09 4.96 7.91
C ILE A 168 7.63 5.36 7.68
N LEU A 169 7.40 6.36 6.84
CA LEU A 169 6.07 6.77 6.37
C LEU A 169 5.90 6.27 4.93
N GLY A 170 5.19 5.16 4.78
CA GLY A 170 4.84 4.60 3.47
C GLY A 170 3.61 5.26 2.87
N CYS A 171 3.61 5.62 1.59
CA CYS A 171 2.35 5.86 0.86
C CYS A 171 2.19 4.79 -0.21
N GLY A 172 1.15 3.96 -0.06
CA GLY A 172 0.73 3.02 -1.10
C GLY A 172 0.08 3.77 -2.25
N PHE A 173 0.67 3.69 -3.45
CA PHE A 173 0.03 4.19 -4.67
C PHE A 173 -0.60 3.01 -5.39
N ASP A 174 -1.91 3.10 -5.60
CA ASP A 174 -2.60 2.16 -6.46
C ASP A 174 -2.29 2.52 -7.91
N ILE A 175 -1.48 1.68 -8.56
CA ILE A 175 -1.26 1.74 -10.00
C ILE A 175 -2.61 1.70 -10.74
N ARG A 176 -3.64 1.01 -10.23
CA ARG A 176 -4.96 0.94 -10.89
C ARG A 176 -5.72 2.26 -10.84
N ASN A 177 -5.49 3.09 -9.81
CA ASN A 177 -6.17 4.38 -9.66
C ASN A 177 -5.34 5.57 -10.13
N ASN A 178 -4.00 5.45 -10.21
CA ASN A 178 -3.11 6.49 -10.74
C ASN A 178 -2.57 6.21 -12.16
N LEU A 179 -2.76 5.02 -12.73
CA LEU A 179 -2.81 4.85 -14.19
C LEU A 179 -4.16 5.36 -14.70
N LYS A 180 -4.35 6.67 -14.66
CA LYS A 180 -5.17 7.26 -15.70
C LYS A 180 -4.26 7.45 -16.91
N LEU A 181 -4.63 6.82 -18.03
CA LEU A 181 -4.25 7.18 -19.41
C LEU A 181 -2.79 6.80 -19.79
N ALA A 182 -2.53 5.72 -20.53
CA ALA A 182 -2.85 5.65 -21.95
C ALA A 182 -2.83 4.19 -22.45
N ASP A 183 -3.98 3.69 -22.94
CA ASP A 183 -4.07 2.60 -23.94
C ASP A 183 -4.62 1.22 -23.52
N THR A 184 -5.02 0.99 -22.27
CA THR A 184 -5.81 -0.22 -21.93
C THR A 184 -7.27 0.11 -21.65
N MET A 185 -8.13 -0.41 -22.53
CA MET A 185 -9.59 -0.37 -22.43
C MET A 185 -10.04 -0.93 -21.06
N PRO A 186 -10.92 -0.25 -20.31
CA PRO A 186 -11.46 -0.80 -19.08
C PRO A 186 -12.19 -2.12 -19.34
N GLU A 187 -12.10 -3.08 -18.42
CA GLU A 187 -12.86 -4.33 -18.53
C GLU A 187 -14.36 -4.04 -18.71
N SER A 188 -15.05 -4.82 -19.55
CA SER A 188 -16.47 -4.63 -19.88
C SER A 188 -17.37 -4.57 -18.63
N GLY A 189 -17.02 -5.33 -17.58
CA GLY A 189 -17.71 -5.31 -16.29
C GLY A 189 -17.62 -3.98 -15.53
N PHE A 190 -16.50 -3.25 -15.68
CA PHE A 190 -16.33 -1.92 -15.10
C PHE A 190 -17.22 -0.90 -15.82
N CYS A 191 -17.18 -0.85 -17.15
CA CYS A 191 -18.05 0.05 -17.93
C CYS A 191 -19.54 -0.24 -17.70
N PHE A 192 -19.93 -1.52 -17.59
CA PHE A 192 -21.29 -1.90 -17.21
C PHE A 192 -21.68 -1.35 -15.83
N SER A 193 -20.79 -1.46 -14.84
CA SER A 193 -21.03 -0.96 -13.47
C SER A 193 -21.18 0.57 -13.43
N VAL A 194 -20.36 1.29 -14.19
CA VAL A 194 -20.46 2.74 -14.38
C VAL A 194 -21.80 3.12 -15.02
N MET A 195 -22.17 2.48 -16.14
CA MET A 195 -23.46 2.71 -16.81
C MET A 195 -24.66 2.40 -15.89
N LYS A 196 -24.60 1.29 -15.15
CA LYS A 196 -25.63 0.91 -14.18
C LYS A 196 -25.74 1.93 -13.06
N ALA A 197 -24.63 2.45 -12.54
CA ALA A 197 -24.67 3.51 -11.53
C ALA A 197 -25.30 4.80 -12.08
N LEU A 198 -24.94 5.20 -13.30
CA LEU A 198 -25.48 6.41 -13.93
C LEU A 198 -26.94 6.28 -14.38
N SER A 199 -27.45 5.06 -14.56
CA SER A 199 -28.87 4.82 -14.88
C SER A 199 -29.83 5.17 -13.73
N ASP A 200 -29.31 5.33 -12.50
CA ASP A 200 -30.11 5.69 -11.33
C ASP A 200 -30.20 7.21 -11.17
N SER A 201 -31.41 7.74 -11.36
CA SER A 201 -31.68 9.18 -11.25
C SER A 201 -31.32 9.77 -9.87
N SER A 202 -31.39 8.98 -8.79
CA SER A 202 -31.02 9.42 -7.45
C SER A 202 -29.52 9.65 -7.35
N LYS A 203 -28.72 8.73 -7.91
CA LYS A 203 -27.25 8.86 -7.94
C LYS A 203 -26.82 10.06 -8.78
N LEU A 204 -27.46 10.30 -9.92
CA LEU A 204 -27.21 11.51 -10.73
C LEU A 204 -27.56 12.80 -9.98
N LYS A 205 -28.69 12.84 -9.26
CA LYS A 205 -29.06 13.99 -8.41
C LYS A 205 -28.04 14.22 -7.30
N MET A 206 -27.58 13.16 -6.65
CA MET A 206 -26.53 13.21 -5.63
C MET A 206 -25.22 13.78 -6.20
N LEU A 207 -24.75 13.28 -7.34
CA LEU A 207 -23.55 13.79 -8.02
C LEU A 207 -23.70 15.28 -8.38
N ARG A 208 -24.88 15.69 -8.83
CA ARG A 208 -25.17 17.10 -9.15
C ARG A 208 -25.17 17.99 -7.91
N ALA A 209 -25.78 17.54 -6.81
CA ALA A 209 -25.83 18.30 -5.56
C ALA A 209 -24.43 18.49 -4.96
N MET A 210 -23.64 17.41 -4.96
CA MET A 210 -22.26 17.40 -4.45
C MET A 210 -21.23 18.05 -5.38
N ARG A 211 -21.63 18.71 -6.47
CA ARG A 211 -20.69 19.28 -7.47
C ARG A 211 -19.76 20.34 -6.88
N LYS A 212 -20.27 21.20 -5.99
CA LYS A 212 -19.55 22.41 -5.54
C LYS A 212 -19.08 22.36 -4.08
N LYS A 213 -19.66 21.51 -3.26
CA LYS A 213 -19.42 21.48 -1.81
C LYS A 213 -19.50 20.06 -1.27
N PHE A 214 -18.87 19.85 -0.12
CA PHE A 214 -18.93 18.59 0.60
C PHE A 214 -20.27 18.44 1.33
N PHE A 215 -20.78 17.22 1.35
CA PHE A 215 -21.95 16.83 2.15
C PHE A 215 -21.63 15.60 2.99
N THR A 216 -22.14 15.54 4.22
CA THR A 216 -22.22 14.27 4.94
C THR A 216 -23.40 13.46 4.40
N CYS A 217 -23.44 12.16 4.69
CA CYS A 217 -24.59 11.32 4.32
C CYS A 217 -25.92 11.92 4.83
N SER A 218 -25.93 12.43 6.06
CA SER A 218 -27.12 13.03 6.68
C SER A 218 -27.52 14.35 6.03
N THR A 219 -26.57 15.25 5.71
CA THR A 219 -26.90 16.54 5.10
C THR A 219 -27.31 16.37 3.64
N LEU A 220 -26.75 15.40 2.93
CA LEU A 220 -27.15 15.10 1.56
C LEU A 220 -28.55 14.47 1.51
N ALA A 221 -28.83 13.55 2.42
CA ALA A 221 -30.15 12.94 2.55
C ALA A 221 -31.23 14.00 2.80
N ALA A 222 -30.96 14.93 3.72
CA ALA A 222 -31.86 16.04 4.00
C ALA A 222 -32.01 17.02 2.82
N GLU A 223 -30.92 17.38 2.14
CA GLU A 223 -30.94 18.30 0.98
C GLU A 223 -31.78 17.75 -0.18
N LEU A 224 -31.75 16.43 -0.38
CA LEU A 224 -32.40 15.77 -1.52
C LEU A 224 -33.72 15.07 -1.16
N ASP A 225 -34.18 15.19 0.09
CA ASP A 225 -35.34 14.48 0.63
C ASP A 225 -35.28 12.96 0.36
N LEU A 226 -34.11 12.37 0.66
CA LEU A 226 -33.83 10.95 0.45
C LEU A 226 -33.73 10.21 1.78
N ASP A 227 -34.07 8.91 1.75
CA ASP A 227 -33.78 8.02 2.87
C ASP A 227 -32.27 7.94 3.15
N VAL A 228 -31.89 8.03 4.43
CA VAL A 228 -30.48 8.03 4.87
C VAL A 228 -29.81 6.69 4.55
N GLY A 229 -30.52 5.57 4.70
CA GLY A 229 -30.00 4.23 4.41
C GLY A 229 -29.69 4.03 2.92
N ASN A 230 -30.59 4.47 2.04
CA ASN A 230 -30.39 4.50 0.60
C ASN A 230 -29.28 5.47 0.19
N THR A 231 -29.23 6.66 0.81
CA THR A 231 -28.18 7.66 0.56
C THR A 231 -26.80 7.10 0.90
N SER A 232 -26.66 6.41 2.03
CA SER A 232 -25.41 5.76 2.44
C SER A 232 -24.95 4.71 1.44
N ARG A 233 -25.87 3.81 1.01
CA ARG A 233 -25.58 2.81 -0.02
C ARG A 233 -25.18 3.43 -1.35
N ASN A 234 -25.89 4.46 -1.79
CA ASN A 234 -25.58 5.16 -3.03
C ASN A 234 -24.23 5.88 -2.97
N LEU A 235 -23.91 6.54 -1.84
CA LEU A 235 -22.61 7.16 -1.62
C LEU A 235 -21.48 6.13 -1.65
N ARG A 236 -21.68 4.97 -1.02
CA ARG A 236 -20.72 3.87 -1.06
C ARG A 236 -20.45 3.41 -2.50
N THR A 237 -21.50 3.11 -3.27
CA THR A 237 -21.35 2.71 -4.68
C THR A 237 -20.66 3.77 -5.52
N LEU A 238 -21.04 5.04 -5.38
CA LEU A 238 -20.42 6.14 -6.12
C LEU A 238 -18.95 6.36 -5.73
N ASN A 239 -18.61 6.16 -4.46
CA ASN A 239 -17.25 6.26 -3.96
C ASN A 239 -16.37 5.08 -4.43
N GLU A 240 -16.90 3.85 -4.38
CA GLU A 240 -16.22 2.64 -4.87
C GLU A 240 -15.95 2.70 -6.38
N LEU A 241 -16.84 3.32 -7.16
CA LEU A 241 -16.65 3.56 -8.60
C LEU A 241 -15.77 4.78 -8.92
N GLY A 242 -15.30 5.52 -7.91
CA GLY A 242 -14.38 6.65 -8.09
C GLY A 242 -15.02 7.97 -8.48
N PHE A 243 -16.35 8.13 -8.40
CA PHE A 243 -17.01 9.41 -8.73
C PHE A 243 -16.83 10.52 -7.68
N LEU A 244 -16.38 10.16 -6.46
CA LEU A 244 -16.41 11.04 -5.30
C LEU A 244 -15.02 11.22 -4.69
N ILE A 245 -14.79 12.42 -4.17
CA ILE A 245 -13.73 12.73 -3.20
C ILE A 245 -14.35 12.66 -1.80
N SER A 246 -13.70 11.92 -0.90
CA SER A 246 -14.13 11.81 0.50
C SER A 246 -13.15 12.52 1.43
N GLN A 247 -13.68 13.14 2.48
CA GLN A 247 -12.90 13.79 3.54
C GLN A 247 -13.44 13.35 4.90
N LYS A 248 -12.56 12.92 5.80
CA LYS A 248 -12.91 12.62 7.20
C LYS A 248 -12.53 13.80 8.09
N SER A 249 -13.48 14.29 8.88
CA SER A 249 -13.25 15.31 9.89
C SER A 249 -14.17 15.09 11.08
N GLY A 250 -13.62 15.08 12.30
CA GLY A 250 -14.39 14.93 13.55
C GLY A 250 -15.27 13.67 13.60
N GLY A 251 -14.78 12.53 13.11
CA GLY A 251 -15.52 11.26 13.09
C GLY A 251 -16.62 11.17 12.02
N ARG A 252 -16.78 12.19 11.16
CA ARG A 252 -17.76 12.20 10.07
C ARG A 252 -17.06 12.18 8.72
N THR A 253 -17.62 11.41 7.78
CA THR A 253 -17.15 11.37 6.38
C THR A 253 -18.06 12.25 5.54
N SER A 254 -17.45 13.16 4.79
CA SER A 254 -18.12 14.05 3.84
C SER A 254 -17.66 13.77 2.42
N TYR A 255 -18.54 13.93 1.45
CA TYR A 255 -18.32 13.59 0.05
C TYR A 255 -18.57 14.79 -0.86
N ARG A 256 -17.78 14.89 -1.92
CA ARG A 256 -17.94 15.85 -3.03
C ARG A 256 -17.76 15.10 -4.35
N THR A 257 -18.47 15.49 -5.40
CA THR A 257 -18.24 14.95 -6.74
C THR A 257 -16.88 15.37 -7.27
N ASP A 258 -16.16 14.43 -7.87
CA ASP A 258 -14.93 14.69 -8.60
C ASP A 258 -15.24 14.94 -10.08
N PRO A 259 -15.12 16.19 -10.58
CA PRO A 259 -15.39 16.50 -11.98
C PRO A 259 -14.45 15.78 -12.95
N GLU A 260 -13.19 15.58 -12.57
CA GLU A 260 -12.18 14.94 -13.44
C GLU A 260 -12.42 13.44 -13.53
N ALA A 261 -12.87 12.81 -12.43
CA ALA A 261 -13.27 11.40 -12.46
C ALA A 261 -14.55 11.20 -13.29
N VAL A 262 -15.55 12.08 -13.17
CA VAL A 262 -16.78 12.00 -13.99
C VAL A 262 -16.44 12.07 -15.48
N GLU A 263 -15.64 13.04 -15.91
CA GLU A 263 -15.24 13.19 -17.32
C GLU A 263 -14.50 11.95 -17.83
N TYR A 264 -13.56 11.44 -17.03
CA TYR A 264 -12.81 10.23 -17.36
C TYR A 264 -13.72 9.00 -17.51
N LEU A 265 -14.62 8.77 -16.55
CA LEU A 265 -15.52 7.62 -16.58
C LEU A 265 -16.49 7.67 -17.76
N LEU A 266 -16.99 8.86 -18.12
CA LEU A 266 -17.80 9.04 -19.32
C LEU A 266 -17.01 8.78 -20.61
N LYS A 267 -15.74 9.19 -20.66
CA LYS A 267 -14.84 8.87 -21.77
C LYS A 267 -14.61 7.37 -21.90
N CYS A 268 -14.40 6.67 -20.78
CA CYS A 268 -14.26 5.21 -20.74
C CYS A 268 -15.49 4.49 -21.31
N VAL A 269 -16.70 4.88 -20.86
CA VAL A 269 -17.95 4.30 -21.37
C VAL A 269 -18.15 4.60 -22.85
N ARG A 270 -17.85 5.84 -23.28
CA ARG A 270 -17.93 6.23 -24.69
C ARG A 270 -17.02 5.36 -25.56
N ASN A 271 -15.75 5.20 -25.17
CA ASN A 271 -14.80 4.40 -25.93
C ASN A 271 -15.25 2.93 -25.98
N PHE A 272 -15.72 2.38 -24.86
CA PHE A 272 -16.25 1.02 -24.81
C PHE A 272 -17.45 0.75 -25.74
N ILE A 273 -18.28 1.76 -26.00
CA ILE A 273 -19.45 1.61 -26.88
C ILE A 273 -19.07 1.79 -28.36
N LEU A 274 -18.05 2.60 -28.64
CA LEU A 274 -17.70 3.02 -30.00
C LEU A 274 -16.55 2.23 -30.64
N GLU A 275 -15.75 1.52 -29.83
CA GLU A 275 -14.67 0.61 -30.25
C GLU A 275 -15.09 -0.86 -30.04
#